data_AF-A0A7J9IIE2-F1
#
_entry.id   AF-A0A7J9IIE2-F1
#
_cell.length_a   1.000
_cell.length_b   1.000
_cell.length_c   1.000
_cell.angle_alpha   90.00
_cell.angle_beta   90.00
_cell.angle_gamma   90.00
#
_symmetry.space_group_name_H-M   'P 1'
#
loop_
_entity.id
_entity.type
_entity.pdbx_description
1 polymer ?
#
loop_
_entity_poly.entity_id
_entity_poly.type
_entity_poly.pdbx_seq_one_letter_code
_entity_poly.pdbx_strand_id
1 'polypeptide(L)'
;MQFLIFRGHTRLVPQGGLAEFPDAILNAKRLDLFNLYREVVSRGGFNVGNGINWKGQVFSKMRNHTLTNRMTGVGNTLKRHYETYLLEYELAHDDVDGECCLLCHSSAAGDWVNCGVCDEWAHFGCDRRQGLGAFKDYAKTDGLEYVCPHCSISSFKKKAAKTMNGY
;
A
#
# COMPACT_ATOMS: atom_id res chain seq x y z
N MET A 1 -2.95 -19.87 7.65
CA MET A 1 -3.62 -21.04 7.04
C MET A 1 -4.81 -21.58 7.84
N GLN A 2 -4.75 -21.64 9.20
CA GLN A 2 -5.87 -22.17 10.01
C GLN A 2 -7.21 -21.44 9.75
N PHE A 3 -7.16 -20.11 9.61
CA PHE A 3 -8.34 -19.31 9.25
C PHE A 3 -9.03 -19.79 7.96
N LEU A 4 -8.25 -20.07 6.90
CA LEU A 4 -8.78 -20.57 5.63
C LEU A 4 -9.45 -21.95 5.78
N ILE A 5 -8.88 -22.84 6.59
CA ILE A 5 -9.48 -24.15 6.89
C ILE A 5 -10.81 -23.96 7.63
N PHE A 6 -10.84 -23.11 8.65
CA PHE A 6 -12.06 -22.82 9.43
C PHE A 6 -13.18 -22.22 8.56
N ARG A 7 -12.82 -21.40 7.57
CA ARG A 7 -13.77 -20.80 6.60
C ARG A 7 -14.17 -21.75 5.46
N GLY A 8 -13.65 -22.98 5.45
CA GLY A 8 -13.99 -23.99 4.43
C GLY A 8 -13.17 -23.89 3.14
N HIS A 9 -12.17 -23.03 3.07
CA HIS A 9 -11.29 -22.83 1.91
C HIS A 9 -10.17 -23.87 1.84
N THR A 10 -10.51 -25.16 2.00
CA THR A 10 -9.54 -26.27 2.08
C THR A 10 -8.69 -26.41 0.81
N ARG A 11 -9.22 -26.04 -0.35
CA ARG A 11 -8.49 -26.06 -1.64
C ARG A 11 -7.31 -25.08 -1.69
N LEU A 12 -7.31 -24.05 -0.83
CA LEU A 12 -6.21 -23.07 -0.75
C LEU A 12 -5.08 -23.55 0.17
N VAL A 13 -5.25 -24.66 0.88
CA VAL A 13 -4.29 -25.19 1.86
C VAL A 13 -3.74 -26.53 1.36
N PRO A 14 -2.47 -26.59 0.93
CA PRO A 14 -1.86 -27.82 0.43
C PRO A 14 -1.68 -28.89 1.51
N GLN A 15 -1.56 -30.15 1.09
CA GLN A 15 -1.38 -31.29 1.99
C GLN A 15 -0.05 -31.24 2.76
N GLY A 16 1.02 -30.71 2.17
CA GLY A 16 2.30 -30.51 2.86
C GLY A 16 2.30 -29.37 3.89
N GLY A 17 1.14 -28.78 4.18
CA GLY A 17 0.98 -27.79 5.26
C GLY A 17 1.77 -26.50 5.01
N LEU A 18 2.39 -25.95 6.06
CA LEU A 18 3.05 -24.65 6.00
C LEU A 18 4.23 -24.61 5.00
N ALA A 19 4.93 -25.73 4.80
CA ALA A 19 6.06 -25.79 3.87
C ALA A 19 5.63 -25.58 2.41
N GLU A 20 4.38 -25.94 2.08
CA GLU A 20 3.77 -25.83 0.76
C GLU A 20 2.78 -24.68 0.64
N PHE A 21 2.43 -24.00 1.74
CA PHE A 21 1.48 -22.90 1.74
C PHE A 21 2.15 -21.53 1.50
N PRO A 22 1.59 -20.66 0.63
CA PRO A 22 0.50 -20.94 -0.32
C PRO A 22 1.00 -21.68 -1.57
N ASP A 23 0.08 -22.35 -2.26
CA ASP A 23 0.30 -22.89 -3.61
C ASP A 23 0.05 -21.81 -4.67
N ALA A 24 0.83 -20.74 -4.58
CA ALA A 24 0.82 -19.64 -5.52
C ALA A 24 2.25 -19.16 -5.76
N ILE A 25 2.60 -18.97 -7.03
CA ILE A 25 3.91 -18.51 -7.45
C ILE A 25 3.80 -17.10 -8.04
N LEU A 26 4.65 -16.20 -7.57
CA LEU A 26 4.81 -14.85 -8.09
C LEU A 26 6.29 -14.57 -8.35
N ASN A 27 6.61 -14.19 -9.59
CA ASN A 27 7.99 -13.94 -10.04
C ASN A 27 8.95 -15.10 -9.69
N ALA A 28 8.57 -16.33 -10.07
CA ALA A 28 9.32 -17.58 -9.84
C ALA A 28 9.60 -17.95 -8.37
N LYS A 29 8.94 -17.28 -7.41
CA LYS A 29 9.03 -17.58 -5.98
C LYS A 29 7.63 -17.83 -5.41
N ARG A 30 7.55 -18.60 -4.32
CA ARG A 30 6.31 -18.73 -3.53
C ARG A 30 5.79 -17.35 -3.13
N LEU A 31 4.48 -17.12 -3.27
CA LEU A 31 3.85 -15.85 -2.95
C LEU A 31 4.06 -15.51 -1.46
N ASP A 32 4.60 -14.32 -1.22
CA ASP A 32 4.84 -13.79 0.11
C ASP A 32 3.58 -13.14 0.69
N LEU A 33 2.67 -13.97 1.22
CA LEU A 33 1.42 -13.49 1.82
C LEU A 33 1.66 -12.56 3.02
N PHE A 34 2.76 -12.72 3.76
CA PHE A 34 3.04 -11.92 4.95
C PHE A 34 3.33 -10.46 4.58
N ASN A 35 4.28 -10.21 3.68
CA ASN A 35 4.55 -8.83 3.25
C ASN A 35 3.41 -8.26 2.41
N LEU A 36 2.71 -9.10 1.62
CA LEU A 36 1.50 -8.64 0.92
C LEU A 36 0.45 -8.12 1.92
N TYR A 37 0.16 -8.88 2.98
CA TYR A 37 -0.78 -8.48 4.02
C TYR A 37 -0.32 -7.21 4.73
N ARG A 38 0.88 -7.23 5.31
CA ARG A 38 1.45 -6.12 6.09
C ARG A 38 1.42 -4.80 5.32
N GLU A 39 1.85 -4.80 4.06
CA GLU A 39 1.89 -3.57 3.28
C GLU A 39 0.49 -3.08 2.85
N VAL A 40 -0.53 -3.92 2.81
CA VAL A 40 -1.89 -3.47 2.48
C VAL A 40 -2.62 -2.96 3.73
N VAL A 41 -2.53 -3.67 4.85
CA VAL A 41 -3.20 -3.27 6.10
C VAL A 41 -2.62 -1.99 6.69
N SER A 42 -1.30 -1.77 6.59
CA SER A 42 -0.65 -0.50 6.97
C SER A 42 -1.03 0.69 6.07
N ARG A 43 -1.83 0.45 5.03
CA ARG A 43 -2.27 1.44 4.05
C ARG A 43 -3.79 1.53 3.98
N GLY A 44 -4.48 1.19 5.07
CA GLY A 44 -5.93 1.26 5.17
C GLY A 44 -6.68 0.04 4.61
N GLY A 45 -5.97 -1.05 4.32
CA GLY A 45 -6.58 -2.31 3.91
C GLY A 45 -6.99 -2.36 2.43
N PHE A 46 -7.63 -3.46 2.05
CA PHE A 46 -7.94 -3.77 0.66
C PHE A 46 -8.87 -2.74 0.00
N ASN A 47 -9.78 -2.16 0.78
CA ASN A 47 -10.79 -1.20 0.30
C ASN A 47 -10.20 0.08 -0.29
N VAL A 48 -8.93 0.42 0.03
CA VAL A 48 -8.24 1.55 -0.60
C VAL A 48 -7.98 1.31 -2.09
N GLY A 49 -7.94 0.04 -2.53
CA GLY A 49 -7.99 -0.32 -3.94
C GLY A 49 -6.86 0.32 -4.75
N ASN A 50 -7.19 1.24 -5.66
CA ASN A 50 -6.22 1.91 -6.52
C ASN A 50 -5.40 3.02 -5.82
N GLY A 51 -5.76 3.43 -4.60
CA GLY A 51 -4.94 4.33 -3.78
C GLY A 51 -3.61 3.71 -3.34
N ILE A 52 -3.55 2.39 -3.28
CA ILE A 52 -2.30 1.68 -3.01
C ILE A 52 -1.51 1.53 -4.32
N ASN A 53 -0.24 1.95 -4.32
CA ASN A 53 0.66 1.63 -5.43
C ASN A 53 1.16 0.18 -5.30
N TRP A 54 0.34 -0.77 -5.76
CA TRP A 54 0.61 -2.22 -5.62
C TRP A 54 1.95 -2.66 -6.21
N LYS A 55 2.45 -2.01 -7.26
CA LYS A 55 3.72 -2.36 -7.87
C LYS A 55 4.90 -1.66 -7.18
N GLY A 56 4.81 -0.34 -7.00
CA GLY A 56 5.92 0.47 -6.49
C GLY A 56 6.10 0.35 -4.97
N GLN A 57 5.03 0.16 -4.22
CA GLN A 57 5.05 0.18 -2.75
C GLN A 57 4.81 -1.18 -2.11
N VAL A 58 3.89 -2.00 -2.65
CA VAL A 58 3.63 -3.35 -2.09
C VAL A 58 4.62 -4.36 -2.64
N PHE A 59 4.63 -4.57 -3.97
CA PHE A 59 5.48 -5.59 -4.58
C PHE A 59 6.96 -5.37 -4.25
N SER A 60 7.45 -4.13 -4.27
CA SER A 60 8.85 -3.79 -3.97
C SER A 60 9.33 -4.22 -2.56
N LYS A 61 8.40 -4.43 -1.61
CA LYS A 61 8.67 -4.88 -0.23
C LYS A 61 8.49 -6.39 -0.04
N MET A 62 8.00 -7.11 -1.04
CA MET A 62 7.79 -8.56 -0.99
C MET A 62 9.06 -9.31 -1.38
N ARG A 63 9.26 -10.52 -0.82
CA ARG A 63 10.36 -11.43 -1.23
C ARG A 63 10.32 -11.82 -2.71
N ASN A 64 9.15 -11.68 -3.34
CA ASN A 64 8.94 -11.92 -4.76
C ASN A 64 9.59 -10.85 -5.66
N HIS A 65 9.93 -9.67 -5.15
CA HIS A 65 10.52 -8.62 -5.98
C HIS A 65 12.00 -8.87 -6.31
N THR A 66 12.39 -8.47 -7.51
CA THR A 66 13.77 -8.39 -7.99
C THR A 66 13.94 -7.09 -8.79
N LEU A 67 15.11 -6.46 -8.73
CA LEU A 67 15.36 -5.18 -9.42
C LEU A 67 15.16 -5.27 -10.94
N THR A 68 15.40 -6.44 -11.52
CA THR A 68 15.29 -6.70 -12.97
C THR A 68 13.98 -7.40 -13.36
N ASN A 69 12.96 -7.38 -12.50
CA ASN A 69 11.68 -8.01 -12.80
C ASN A 69 11.01 -7.39 -14.04
N ARG A 70 10.34 -8.21 -14.84
CA ARG A 70 9.59 -7.78 -16.04
C ARG A 70 8.07 -7.84 -15.85
N MET A 71 7.60 -7.85 -14.60
CA MET A 71 6.17 -7.98 -14.34
C MET A 71 5.44 -6.66 -14.63
N THR A 72 4.67 -6.63 -15.71
CA THR A 72 3.86 -5.48 -16.13
C THR A 72 2.48 -5.47 -15.47
N GLY A 73 1.92 -6.63 -15.13
CA GLY A 73 0.60 -6.80 -14.50
C GLY A 73 0.59 -7.15 -13.02
N VAL A 74 1.71 -6.97 -12.30
CA VAL A 74 1.87 -7.47 -10.92
C VAL A 74 0.81 -6.92 -9.96
N GLY A 75 0.41 -5.65 -10.08
CA GLY A 75 -0.60 -5.07 -9.20
C GLY A 75 -1.94 -5.78 -9.28
N ASN A 76 -2.42 -6.08 -10.50
CA ASN A 76 -3.67 -6.82 -10.69
C ASN A 76 -3.58 -8.27 -10.21
N THR A 77 -2.40 -8.89 -10.32
CA THR A 77 -2.16 -10.24 -9.77
C THR A 77 -2.18 -10.22 -8.25
N LEU A 78 -1.53 -9.23 -7.62
CA LEU A 78 -1.52 -9.08 -6.17
C LEU A 78 -2.91 -8.83 -5.59
N LYS A 79 -3.73 -7.97 -6.23
CA LYS A 79 -5.13 -7.76 -5.81
C LYS A 79 -5.93 -9.06 -5.79
N ARG A 80 -5.86 -9.86 -6.86
CA ARG A 80 -6.55 -11.15 -6.95
C ARG A 80 -6.08 -12.14 -5.87
N HIS A 81 -4.77 -12.18 -5.61
CA HIS A 81 -4.24 -13.01 -4.53
C HIS A 81 -4.69 -12.52 -3.16
N TYR A 82 -4.77 -11.20 -2.96
CA TYR A 82 -5.29 -10.62 -1.73
C TYR A 82 -6.74 -11.03 -1.50
N GLU A 83 -7.61 -10.87 -2.51
CA GLU A 83 -9.01 -11.31 -2.46
C GLU A 83 -9.13 -12.79 -2.11
N THR A 84 -8.28 -13.63 -2.70
CA THR A 84 -8.32 -15.09 -2.53
C THR A 84 -7.85 -15.54 -1.16
N TYR A 85 -6.76 -14.97 -0.64
CA TYR A 85 -6.06 -15.50 0.55
C TYR A 85 -6.25 -14.66 1.81
N LEU A 86 -6.51 -13.36 1.67
CA LEU A 86 -6.31 -12.38 2.74
C LEU A 86 -7.54 -11.50 3.00
N LEU A 87 -8.45 -11.27 2.06
CA LEU A 87 -9.56 -10.32 2.26
C LEU A 87 -10.51 -10.76 3.39
N GLU A 88 -10.95 -12.02 3.40
CA GLU A 88 -11.75 -12.52 4.52
C GLU A 88 -10.99 -12.51 5.84
N TYR A 89 -9.67 -12.71 5.78
CA TYR A 89 -8.80 -12.64 6.96
C TYR A 89 -8.74 -11.20 7.48
N GLU A 90 -8.48 -10.21 6.62
CA GLU A 90 -8.50 -8.78 6.95
C GLU A 90 -9.82 -8.39 7.60
N LEU A 91 -10.96 -8.73 7.01
CA LEU A 91 -12.28 -8.36 7.55
C LEU A 91 -12.61 -9.02 8.91
N ALA A 92 -11.91 -10.10 9.26
CA ALA A 92 -12.11 -10.82 10.52
C ALA A 92 -11.13 -10.39 11.62
N HIS A 93 -10.16 -9.52 11.33
CA HIS A 93 -9.13 -9.07 12.27
C HIS A 93 -9.05 -7.53 12.29
N ASP A 94 -8.73 -6.96 13.44
CA ASP A 94 -8.59 -5.51 13.63
C ASP A 94 -7.15 -5.05 13.36
N ASP A 95 -6.58 -5.54 12.25
CA ASP A 95 -5.17 -5.36 11.88
C ASP A 95 -4.97 -4.20 10.89
N VAL A 96 -6.05 -3.65 10.34
CA VAL A 96 -5.99 -2.49 9.45
C VAL A 96 -5.63 -1.29 10.29
N ASP A 97 -4.42 -0.75 10.08
CA ASP A 97 -4.03 0.51 10.69
C ASP A 97 -5.06 1.55 10.26
N GLY A 98 -5.88 1.97 11.24
CA GLY A 98 -6.90 2.99 11.10
C GLY A 98 -6.29 4.38 10.96
N GLU A 99 -5.31 4.52 10.06
CA GLU A 99 -4.74 5.79 9.65
C GLU A 99 -5.88 6.61 9.04
N CYS A 100 -6.44 7.47 9.88
CA CYS A 100 -7.39 8.46 9.45
C CYS A 100 -6.66 9.46 8.58
N CYS A 101 -7.32 9.97 7.54
CA CYS A 101 -6.76 11.03 6.71
C CYS A 101 -6.23 12.17 7.62
N LEU A 102 -4.96 12.51 7.49
CA LEU A 102 -4.28 13.52 8.32
C LEU A 102 -4.93 14.92 8.23
N LEU A 103 -5.81 15.14 7.26
CA LEU A 103 -6.51 16.40 7.02
C LEU A 103 -7.94 16.43 7.58
N CYS A 104 -8.67 15.31 7.52
CA CYS A 104 -10.09 15.26 7.94
C CYS A 104 -10.36 14.31 9.10
N HIS A 105 -9.34 13.58 9.56
CA HIS A 105 -9.40 12.57 10.61
C HIS A 105 -10.51 11.53 10.40
N SER A 106 -10.83 11.24 9.15
CA SER A 106 -11.78 10.21 8.75
C SER A 106 -11.09 9.07 8.02
N SER A 107 -11.58 7.86 8.24
CA SER A 107 -11.23 6.64 7.51
C SER A 107 -12.16 6.35 6.32
N ALA A 108 -12.92 7.37 5.88
CA ALA A 108 -13.86 7.23 4.77
C ALA A 108 -13.19 6.69 3.49
N ALA A 109 -13.95 5.94 2.71
CA ALA A 109 -13.50 5.48 1.39
C ALA A 109 -13.21 6.67 0.45
N GLY A 110 -12.26 6.51 -0.48
CA GLY A 110 -11.91 7.54 -1.45
C GLY A 110 -10.55 7.30 -2.11
N ASP A 111 -10.07 8.30 -2.83
CA ASP A 111 -8.70 8.33 -3.35
C ASP A 111 -7.76 8.75 -2.22
N TRP A 112 -6.77 7.90 -1.93
CA TRP A 112 -5.79 8.12 -0.86
C TRP A 112 -4.39 8.29 -1.43
N VAL A 113 -3.61 9.20 -0.84
CA VAL A 113 -2.20 9.42 -1.14
C VAL A 113 -1.38 9.38 0.13
N ASN A 114 -0.16 8.86 0.02
CA ASN A 114 0.78 8.74 1.12
C ASN A 114 1.86 9.82 1.01
N CYS A 115 2.17 10.50 2.11
CA CYS A 115 3.19 11.54 2.12
C CYS A 115 4.59 10.92 2.08
N GLY A 116 5.41 11.21 1.07
CA GLY A 116 6.80 10.73 0.97
C GLY A 116 7.79 11.28 2.01
N VAL A 117 7.30 11.99 3.03
CA VAL A 117 8.14 12.63 4.08
C VAL A 117 7.81 12.08 5.47
N CYS A 118 6.52 12.04 5.84
CA CYS A 118 6.08 11.53 7.15
C CYS A 118 5.42 10.15 7.08
N ASP A 119 5.25 9.59 5.88
CA ASP A 119 4.54 8.34 5.61
C ASP A 119 3.08 8.29 6.12
N GLU A 120 2.49 9.44 6.53
CA GLU A 120 1.06 9.54 6.87
C GLU A 120 0.18 9.62 5.61
N TRP A 121 -1.08 9.24 5.78
CA TRP A 121 -2.08 9.18 4.71
C TRP A 121 -3.02 10.38 4.68
N ALA A 122 -3.38 10.81 3.46
CA ALA A 122 -4.40 11.83 3.24
C ALA A 122 -5.34 11.38 2.12
N HIS A 123 -6.63 11.71 2.25
CA HIS A 123 -7.50 11.72 1.08
C HIS A 123 -6.99 12.76 0.09
N PHE A 124 -6.85 12.35 -1.17
CA PHE A 124 -6.45 13.24 -2.25
C PHE A 124 -7.40 14.45 -2.36
N GLY A 125 -8.70 14.22 -2.20
CA GLY A 125 -9.72 15.27 -2.23
C GLY A 125 -9.75 16.21 -1.01
N CYS A 126 -9.06 15.86 0.09
CA CYS A 126 -8.94 16.74 1.25
C CYS A 126 -7.86 17.80 1.06
N ASP A 127 -6.88 17.58 0.17
CA ASP A 127 -5.84 18.56 -0.14
C ASP A 127 -6.31 19.52 -1.23
N ARG A 128 -6.70 20.73 -0.82
CA ARG A 128 -7.25 21.76 -1.72
C ARG A 128 -6.19 22.74 -2.25
N ARG A 129 -4.90 22.42 -2.10
CA ARG A 129 -3.81 23.27 -2.62
C ARG A 129 -3.83 23.28 -4.15
N GLN A 130 -3.59 24.46 -4.74
CA GLN A 130 -3.44 24.59 -6.18
C GLN A 130 -2.09 24.00 -6.64
N GLY A 131 -2.05 23.47 -7.87
CA GLY A 131 -0.82 22.94 -8.47
C GLY A 131 -0.53 21.45 -8.20
N LEU A 132 -1.44 20.74 -7.52
CA LEU A 132 -1.38 19.27 -7.46
C LEU A 132 -1.68 18.67 -8.84
N GLY A 133 -1.00 17.56 -9.17
CA GLY A 133 -1.31 16.77 -10.37
C GLY A 133 -2.68 16.08 -10.27
N ALA A 134 -3.10 15.32 -11.27
CA ALA A 134 -4.28 14.47 -11.10
C ALA A 134 -3.94 13.26 -10.21
N PHE A 135 -4.92 12.67 -9.51
CA PHE A 135 -4.70 11.50 -8.66
C PHE A 135 -3.95 10.35 -9.39
N LYS A 136 -4.30 10.10 -10.66
CA LYS A 136 -3.63 9.11 -11.52
C LYS A 136 -2.12 9.33 -11.68
N ASP A 137 -1.65 10.57 -11.54
CA ASP A 137 -0.23 10.90 -11.66
C ASP A 137 0.56 10.50 -10.42
N TYR A 138 -0.09 10.43 -9.25
CA TYR A 138 0.49 9.92 -8.01
C TYR A 138 0.37 8.39 -7.92
N ALA A 139 -0.76 7.83 -8.32
CA ALA A 139 -1.06 6.40 -8.17
C ALA A 139 -0.29 5.46 -9.13
N LYS A 140 0.26 6.00 -10.24
CA LYS A 140 0.99 5.20 -11.23
C LYS A 140 2.36 4.72 -10.69
N THR A 141 2.92 3.67 -11.32
CA THR A 141 4.30 3.27 -11.07
C THR A 141 5.25 4.40 -11.44
N ASP A 142 6.22 4.71 -10.57
CA ASP A 142 7.07 5.90 -10.67
C ASP A 142 6.26 7.20 -10.81
N GLY A 143 5.11 7.24 -10.12
CA GLY A 143 4.24 8.41 -10.03
C GLY A 143 4.88 9.59 -9.29
N LEU A 144 4.18 10.72 -9.33
CA LEU A 144 4.58 11.90 -8.58
C LEU A 144 4.66 11.60 -7.09
N GLU A 145 5.67 12.17 -6.44
CA GLU A 145 5.77 12.14 -4.98
C GLU A 145 4.74 13.11 -4.39
N TYR A 146 3.91 12.63 -3.47
CA TYR A 146 3.01 13.46 -2.71
C TYR A 146 3.69 13.91 -1.41
N VAL A 147 3.65 15.22 -1.12
CA VAL A 147 4.10 15.78 0.16
C VAL A 147 2.92 16.51 0.80
N CYS A 148 2.48 16.06 1.97
CA CYS A 148 1.31 16.60 2.65
C CYS A 148 1.47 18.09 3.03
N PRO A 149 0.38 18.83 3.31
CA PRO A 149 0.44 20.23 3.71
C PRO A 149 1.36 20.49 4.91
N HIS A 150 1.35 19.61 5.93
CA HIS A 150 2.17 19.75 7.14
C HIS A 150 3.68 19.66 6.82
N CYS A 151 4.09 18.67 6.02
CA CYS A 151 5.49 18.49 5.61
C CYS A 151 5.94 19.55 4.61
N SER A 152 5.05 20.02 3.73
CA SER A 152 5.36 21.06 2.75
C SER A 152 5.78 22.36 3.45
N ILE A 153 4.99 22.84 4.41
CA ILE A 153 5.29 24.07 5.18
C ILE A 153 6.61 23.92 5.96
N SER A 154 6.83 22.75 6.57
CA SER A 154 8.05 22.46 7.34
C SER A 154 9.31 22.47 6.45
N SER A 155 9.17 22.01 5.20
CA SER A 155 10.23 22.04 4.19
C SER A 155 10.54 23.46 3.69
N PHE A 156 9.52 24.31 3.54
CA PHE A 156 9.69 25.73 3.20
C PHE A 156 10.42 26.52 4.29
N LYS A 157 10.09 26.31 5.57
CA LYS A 157 10.79 26.98 6.69
C LYS A 157 12.28 26.62 6.74
N LYS A 158 12.65 25.37 6.47
CA LYS A 158 14.06 24.93 6.38
C LYS A 158 14.81 25.57 5.20
N LYS A 159 14.16 25.75 4.04
CA LYS A 159 14.75 26.45 2.88
C LYS A 159 14.92 27.95 3.13
N ALA A 160 13.91 28.63 3.68
CA ALA A 160 13.98 30.06 3.97
C ALA A 160 15.07 30.41 5.00
N ALA A 161 15.24 29.57 6.03
CA ALA A 161 16.30 29.75 7.03
C ALA A 161 17.72 29.58 6.44
N LYS A 162 17.91 28.69 5.46
CA LYS A 162 19.19 28.52 4.76
C LYS A 162 19.55 29.73 3.89
N THR A 163 18.57 30.44 3.32
CA THR A 163 18.81 31.64 2.51
C THR A 163 19.13 32.87 3.35
N MET A 164 18.73 32.92 4.63
CA MET A 164 19.05 34.04 5.53
C MET A 164 20.41 33.94 6.22
N ASN A 165 21.04 32.76 6.25
CA ASN A 165 22.35 32.53 6.89
C ASN A 165 23.55 32.60 5.93
N GLY A 166 23.37 33.17 4.74
CA GLY A 166 24.47 33.50 3.82
C GLY A 166 25.01 34.90 4.08
N TYR A 167 25.88 35.02 5.09
CA TYR A 167 26.87 36.11 5.20
C TYR A 167 28.26 35.50 4.96
#